data_AF-H0TW55-F1
#
_entry.id   AF-H0TW55-F1
#
_cell.length_a   1.000
_cell.length_b   1.000
_cell.length_c   1.000
_cell.angle_alpha   90.00
_cell.angle_beta   90.00
_cell.angle_gamma   90.00
#
_symmetry.space_group_name_H-M   'P 1'
#
loop_
_entity.id
_entity.type
_entity.pdbx_description
1 polymer ?
#
loop_
_entity_poly.entity_id
_entity_poly.type
_entity_poly.pdbx_seq_one_letter_code
_entity_poly.pdbx_strand_id
1 'polypeptide(L)' 'MSSPSAQIRQFEPDALELAADQIIAACDGDVRAAVCALIVAKGLLEAELSEVYASSSRGYARGRRRDQQG' A
#
# COMPACT_ATOMS: atom_id res chain seq x y z
N MET A 1 0.90 10.73 -16.24
CA MET A 1 0.83 10.59 -14.76
C MET A 1 -0.45 9.82 -14.47
N SER A 2 -0.36 8.50 -14.23
CA SER A 2 -1.54 7.70 -13.89
C SER A 2 -2.04 8.10 -12.50
N SER A 3 -3.29 8.51 -12.41
CA SER A 3 -3.93 8.83 -11.13
C SER A 3 -3.97 7.58 -10.25
N PRO A 4 -3.50 7.64 -8.98
CA PRO A 4 -3.47 6.50 -8.06
C PRO A 4 -4.86 5.90 -7.79
N SER A 5 -5.92 6.69 -7.99
CA SER A 5 -7.31 6.26 -7.87
C SER A 5 -7.78 5.33 -8.99
N ALA A 6 -7.06 5.24 -10.11
CA ALA A 6 -7.42 4.35 -11.22
C ALA A 6 -6.96 2.89 -10.98
N GLN A 7 -5.88 2.68 -10.21
CA GLN A 7 -5.35 1.33 -9.96
C GLN A 7 -6.25 0.49 -9.05
N ILE A 8 -7.01 1.12 -8.13
CA ILE A 8 -7.87 0.42 -7.17
C ILE A 8 -9.04 -0.31 -7.87
N ARG A 9 -9.42 0.08 -9.09
CA ARG A 9 -10.55 -0.51 -9.83
C ARG A 9 -10.15 -1.63 -10.80
N GLN A 10 -8.85 -1.89 -10.99
CA GLN A 10 -8.39 -2.86 -12.00
C GLN A 10 -8.09 -4.26 -11.43
N PHE A 11 -8.52 -4.57 -10.21
CA PHE A 11 -8.43 -5.94 -9.74
C PHE A 11 -9.48 -6.76 -10.46
N GLU A 12 -9.05 -7.50 -11.48
CA GLU A 12 -9.90 -8.52 -12.11
C GLU A 12 -10.49 -9.39 -11.00
N PRO A 13 -11.81 -9.61 -10.96
CA PRO A 13 -12.47 -10.33 -9.87
C PRO A 13 -11.81 -11.70 -9.63
N ASP A 14 -11.40 -12.38 -10.70
CA ASP A 14 -10.71 -13.67 -10.64
C ASP A 14 -9.35 -13.60 -9.92
N ALA A 15 -8.62 -12.50 -10.10
CA ALA A 15 -7.37 -12.31 -9.38
C ALA A 15 -7.64 -12.14 -7.87
N LEU A 16 -8.75 -11.51 -7.50
CA LEU A 16 -9.08 -11.23 -6.09
C LEU A 16 -9.43 -12.52 -5.37
N GLU A 17 -10.27 -13.33 -5.99
CA GLU A 17 -10.64 -14.65 -5.48
C GLU A 17 -9.39 -15.54 -5.36
N LEU A 18 -8.50 -15.55 -6.36
CA LEU A 18 -7.26 -16.31 -6.29
C LEU A 18 -6.33 -15.84 -5.15
N ALA A 19 -6.28 -14.53 -4.87
CA ALA A 19 -5.50 -14.00 -3.75
C ALA A 19 -6.14 -14.35 -2.39
N ALA A 20 -7.46 -14.35 -2.32
CA ALA A 20 -8.21 -14.78 -1.14
C ALA A 20 -7.96 -16.26 -0.82
N ASP A 21 -8.00 -17.14 -1.83
CA ASP A 21 -7.70 -18.55 -1.68
C ASP A 21 -6.26 -18.78 -1.17
N GLN A 22 -5.29 -18.01 -1.69
CA GLN A 22 -3.90 -18.10 -1.26
C GLN A 22 -3.71 -17.73 0.21
N ILE A 23 -4.33 -16.65 0.69
CA ILE A 23 -4.16 -16.23 2.09
C ILE A 23 -4.89 -17.17 3.06
N ILE A 24 -6.04 -17.71 2.65
CA ILE A 24 -6.76 -18.73 3.42
C ILE A 24 -5.92 -20.01 3.51
N ALA A 25 -5.33 -20.45 2.41
CA ALA A 25 -4.44 -21.62 2.39
C ALA A 25 -3.18 -21.40 3.25
N ALA A 26 -2.60 -20.19 3.24
CA ALA A 26 -1.46 -19.85 4.08
C ALA A 26 -1.80 -19.81 5.60
N CYS A 27 -3.09 -19.73 5.93
CA CYS A 27 -3.61 -19.75 7.30
C CYS A 27 -4.25 -21.12 7.66
N ASP A 28 -3.87 -22.20 6.96
CA ASP A 28 -4.38 -23.55 7.18
C ASP A 28 -5.93 -23.66 7.09
N GLY A 29 -6.56 -22.79 6.30
CA GLY A 29 -8.01 -22.71 6.16
C GLY A 29 -8.72 -21.88 7.23
N ASP A 30 -8.02 -21.30 8.20
CA ASP A 30 -8.63 -20.40 9.19
C ASP A 30 -8.88 -19.02 8.56
N VAL A 31 -10.13 -18.82 8.13
CA VAL A 31 -10.62 -17.56 7.55
C VAL A 31 -10.49 -16.39 8.53
N ARG A 32 -10.67 -16.61 9.84
CA ARG A 32 -10.52 -15.54 10.84
C ARG A 32 -9.07 -15.12 10.94
N ALA A 33 -8.14 -16.07 10.97
CA ALA A 33 -6.71 -15.79 10.96
C ALA A 33 -6.30 -15.03 9.69
N ALA A 34 -6.79 -15.44 8.52
CA ALA A 34 -6.52 -14.78 7.24
C ALA A 34 -7.02 -13.32 7.22
N VAL A 35 -8.24 -13.05 7.68
CA VAL A 35 -8.78 -11.68 7.79
C VAL A 35 -7.95 -10.84 8.75
N CYS A 36 -7.60 -11.37 9.92
CA CYS A 36 -6.73 -10.67 10.87
C CYS A 36 -5.35 -10.35 10.25
N ALA A 37 -4.75 -11.29 9.53
CA ALA A 37 -3.48 -11.10 8.84
C ALA A 37 -3.56 -9.98 7.79
N LEU A 38 -4.62 -9.95 6.98
CA LEU A 38 -4.84 -8.90 5.97
C LEU A 38 -5.01 -7.52 6.61
N ILE A 39 -5.75 -7.42 7.72
CA ILE A 39 -5.93 -6.14 8.44
C ILE A 39 -4.59 -5.61 8.95
N VAL A 40 -3.76 -6.48 9.54
CA VAL A 40 -2.43 -6.11 10.03
C VAL A 40 -1.53 -5.70 8.87
N ALA A 41 -1.48 -6.50 7.79
CA ALA A 41 -0.66 -6.22 6.62
C ALA A 41 -1.04 -4.89 5.95
N LYS A 42 -2.34 -4.61 5.82
CA LYS A 42 -2.82 -3.30 5.33
C LYS A 42 -2.30 -2.16 6.19
N GLY A 43 -2.42 -2.26 7.52
CA GLY A 43 -1.95 -1.24 8.45
C GLY A 43 -0.45 -0.97 8.33
N LEU A 44 0.36 -2.02 8.14
CA LEU A 44 1.79 -1.89 7.90
C LEU A 44 2.10 -1.16 6.59
N LEU A 45 1.45 -1.55 5.49
CA LEU A 45 1.63 -0.89 4.19
C LEU A 45 1.23 0.59 4.22
N GLU A 46 0.15 0.93 4.93
CA GLU A 46 -0.29 2.32 5.11
C GLU A 46 0.74 3.13 5.93
N ALA A 47 1.36 2.52 6.93
CA ALA A 47 2.42 3.15 7.73
C ALA A 47 3.68 3.39 6.88
N GLU A 48 4.16 2.37 6.15
CA GLU A 48 5.30 2.49 5.24
C GLU A 48 5.07 3.58 4.19
N LEU A 49 3.88 3.63 3.61
CA LEU A 49 3.51 4.65 2.63
C LEU A 49 3.53 6.06 3.24
N SER A 50 3.03 6.23 4.46
CA SER A 50 3.09 7.49 5.21
C SER A 50 4.53 7.96 5.43
N GLU A 51 5.42 7.06 5.80
CA GLU A 51 6.84 7.36 5.99
C GLU A 51 7.55 7.77 4.69
N VAL A 52 7.26 7.07 3.59
CA VAL A 52 7.77 7.41 2.25
C VAL A 52 7.30 8.80 1.83
N TYR A 53 6.02 9.13 2.01
CA TYR A 53 5.52 10.47 1.68
C TYR A 53 6.13 11.56 2.58
N ALA A 54 6.31 11.29 3.88
CA ALA A 54 6.92 12.22 4.81
C ALA A 54 8.40 12.50 4.48
N SER A 55 9.17 11.47 4.08
CA SER A 55 10.58 11.62 3.68
C SER A 55 10.75 12.33 2.34
N SER A 56 9.86 12.06 1.37
CA SER A 56 9.85 12.73 0.07
C SER A 56 9.55 14.23 0.19
N SER A 57 8.63 14.63 1.08
CA SER A 57 8.35 16.04 1.39
C SER A 57 9.57 16.77 1.97
N ARG A 58 10.34 16.12 2.85
CA ARG A 58 11.59 16.69 3.40
C ARG A 58 12.67 16.86 2.32
N GLY A 59 12.80 15.91 1.39
CA GLY A 59 13.72 16.00 0.25
C GLY A 59 13.33 17.10 -0.73
N TYR A 60 12.04 17.18 -1.08
CA TYR A 60 11.49 18.21 -1.97
C TYR A 60 11.62 19.63 -1.38
N ALA A 61 11.37 19.79 -0.08
CA ALA A 61 11.52 21.08 0.61
C ALA A 61 12.99 21.55 0.68
N ARG A 62 13.97 20.63 0.81
CA ARG A 62 15.41 20.97 0.79
C ARG A 62 15.94 21.35 -0.59
N GLY A 63 15.33 20.86 -1.67
CA GLY A 63 15.66 21.26 -3.04
C GLY A 63 15.15 22.67 -3.36
N ARG A 64 13.88 22.96 -3.04
CA ARG A 64 13.25 24.28 -3.28
C ARG A 64 13.92 25.45 -2.54
N ARG A 65 14.46 25.24 -1.33
CA ARG A 65 15.16 26.32 -0.62
C ARG A 65 16.50 26.72 -1.26
N ARG A 66 17.15 25.85 -2.03
CA ARG A 66 18.40 26.20 -2.72
C ARG A 66 18.13 26.98 -4.02
N ASP A 67 17.07 26.64 -4.74
CA ASP A 67 16.66 27.35 -5.95
C ASP A 67 16.06 28.74 -5.70
N GLN A 68 15.55 29.02 -4.50
CA GLN A 68 14.95 30.32 -4.15
C GLN A 68 15.93 31.31 -3.50
N GLN A 69 17.20 30.91 -3.34
CA GLN A 69 18.25 31.71 -2.68
C GLN A 69 19.46 31.98 -3.59
N GLY A 70 19.33 31.72 -4.89
CA GLY A 70 20.27 32.10 -5.95
C GLY A 70 19.75 33.28 -6.75
#